data_AF-A0A5B9W113-F1
#
_entry.id   AF-A0A5B9W113-F1
#
_cell.length_a   1.000
_cell.length_b   1.000
_cell.length_c   1.000
_cell.angle_alpha   90.00
_cell.angle_beta   90.00
_cell.angle_gamma   90.00
#
_symmetry.space_group_name_H-M   'P 1'
#
loop_
_entity.id
_entity.type
_entity.pdbx_description
1 polymer ?
#
loop_
_entity_poly.entity_id
_entity_poly.type
_entity_poly.pdbx_seq_one_letter_code
_entity_poly.pdbx_strand_id
1 'polypeptide(L)' 'MSTASCKLAAAIPADDPHGSINEASRRYGVPTKAIKALIQLRQVSVRKLPGCRPVIRFSDVARAIEAATQGRVA' A
#
# COMPACT_ATOMS: atom_id res chain seq x y z
N MET A 1 -21.34 -15.05 -5.67
CA MET A 1 -20.58 -13.80 -5.86
C MET A 1 -19.14 -14.18 -6.15
N SER A 2 -18.72 -14.11 -7.42
CA SER A 2 -17.40 -14.55 -7.86
C SER A 2 -16.33 -13.61 -7.31
N THR A 3 -15.57 -14.09 -6.33
CA THR A 3 -14.28 -13.51 -5.98
C THR A 3 -13.42 -13.61 -7.23
N ALA A 4 -13.31 -12.51 -7.97
CA ALA A 4 -12.21 -12.31 -8.90
C ALA A 4 -10.94 -12.29 -8.04
N SER A 5 -10.44 -13.49 -7.71
CA SER A 5 -9.09 -13.72 -7.24
C SER A 5 -8.20 -13.28 -8.38
N CYS A 6 -7.88 -11.99 -8.38
CA CYS A 6 -6.80 -11.44 -9.15
C CYS A 6 -5.66 -12.44 -9.08
N LYS A 7 -5.20 -12.92 -10.25
CA LYS A 7 -3.92 -13.62 -10.40
C LYS A 7 -2.79 -12.64 -10.04
N LEU A 8 -2.81 -12.15 -8.80
CA LEU A 8 -1.84 -11.24 -8.20
C LEU A 8 -0.50 -11.97 -8.00
N ALA A 9 -0.55 -13.31 -7.92
CA ALA A 9 0.56 -14.18 -7.57
C ALA A 9 1.61 -14.40 -8.67
N ALA A 10 1.34 -14.07 -9.94
CA ALA A 10 2.24 -14.49 -11.02
C ALA A 10 3.36 -13.49 -11.40
N ALA A 11 3.26 -12.22 -10.99
CA ALA A 11 4.20 -11.16 -11.42
C ALA A 11 4.69 -10.25 -10.28
N ILE A 12 4.27 -10.51 -9.04
CA ILE A 12 4.79 -9.82 -7.86
C ILE A 12 5.72 -10.79 -7.15
N PRO A 13 7.02 -10.47 -6.97
CA PRO A 13 7.89 -11.30 -6.17
C PRO A 13 7.24 -11.48 -4.79
N ALA A 14 7.21 -12.72 -4.28
CA ALA A 14 6.52 -13.08 -3.03
C ALA A 14 7.01 -12.28 -1.81
N ASP A 15 8.17 -11.62 -1.94
CA ASP A 15 8.84 -10.82 -0.93
C ASP A 15 8.28 -9.39 -0.76
N ASP A 16 7.45 -8.92 -1.70
CA ASP A 16 6.94 -7.56 -1.68
C ASP A 16 5.43 -7.59 -1.35
N PRO A 17 5.03 -7.40 -0.07
CA PRO A 17 3.64 -7.49 0.32
C PRO A 17 2.84 -6.32 -0.26
N HIS A 18 1.93 -6.64 -1.19
CA HIS A 18 1.04 -5.68 -1.82
C HIS A 18 -0.40 -5.91 -1.37
N GLY A 19 -1.19 -4.84 -1.31
CA GLY A 19 -2.62 -4.97 -1.06
C GLY A 19 -3.38 -3.68 -1.26
N SER A 20 -4.62 -3.66 -0.77
CA SER A 20 -5.49 -2.49 -0.89
C SER A 20 -5.17 -1.43 0.15
N ILE A 21 -5.53 -0.17 -0.13
CA ILE A 21 -5.44 0.94 0.84
C ILE A 21 -6.16 0.60 2.15
N ASN A 22 -7.33 -0.05 2.08
CA ASN A 22 -8.07 -0.47 3.27
C ASN A 22 -7.32 -1.52 4.10
N GLU A 23 -6.54 -2.38 3.44
CA GLU A 23 -5.76 -3.41 4.14
C GLU A 23 -4.55 -2.80 4.83
N ALA A 24 -3.82 -1.92 4.15
CA ALA A 24 -2.77 -1.12 4.76
C ALA A 24 -3.30 -0.27 5.93
N SER A 25 -4.49 0.33 5.78
CA SER A 25 -5.12 1.13 6.84
C SER A 25 -5.37 0.31 8.10
N ARG A 26 -5.90 -0.90 7.96
CA ARG A 26 -6.10 -1.81 9.10
C ARG A 26 -4.79 -2.31 9.69
N ARG A 27 -3.82 -2.64 8.83
CA ARG A 27 -2.53 -3.21 9.25
C ARG A 27 -1.66 -2.21 10.02
N TYR A 28 -1.61 -0.96 9.57
CA TYR A 28 -0.78 0.08 10.16
C TYR A 28 -1.55 1.02 11.10
N GLY A 29 -2.87 0.84 11.25
CA GLY A 29 -3.71 1.72 12.06
C GLY A 29 -3.81 3.15 11.51
N VAL A 30 -3.45 3.38 10.25
CA VAL A 30 -3.42 4.70 9.62
C VAL A 30 -4.71 4.94 8.84
N PRO A 31 -5.36 6.11 8.96
CA PRO A 31 -6.57 6.41 8.18
C PRO A 31 -6.29 6.34 6.67
N THR A 32 -7.23 5.78 5.91
CA THR A 32 -7.12 5.64 4.43
C THR A 32 -6.85 6.97 3.73
N LYS A 33 -7.32 8.09 4.29
CA LYS A 33 -7.03 9.46 3.81
C LYS A 33 -5.54 9.80 3.89
N ALA A 34 -4.86 9.43 4.96
CA ALA A 34 -3.43 9.65 5.11
C ALA A 34 -2.63 8.78 4.12
N ILE A 35 -3.02 7.52 3.93
CA ILE A 35 -2.39 6.65 2.92
C ILE A 35 -2.58 7.22 1.51
N LYS A 36 -3.76 7.76 1.18
CA LYS A 36 -4.00 8.47 -0.09
C LYS A 36 -3.10 9.70 -0.24
N ALA A 37 -2.88 10.46 0.81
CA ALA A 37 -1.95 11.59 0.79
C ALA A 37 -0.51 11.12 0.52
N LEU A 38 -0.06 10.03 1.15
CA LEU A 38 1.26 9.45 0.89
C LEU A 38 1.45 8.99 -0.56
N ILE A 39 0.39 8.44 -1.18
CA ILE A 39 0.36 8.12 -2.61
C ILE A 39 0.50 9.40 -3.46
N GLN A 40 -0.24 10.46 -3.13
CA GLN A 40 -0.17 11.74 -3.84
C GLN A 40 1.21 12.40 -3.73
N LEU A 41 1.87 12.25 -2.57
CA LEU A 41 3.25 12.70 -2.33
C LEU A 41 4.31 11.81 -2.98
N ARG A 42 3.90 10.80 -3.77
CA ARG A 42 4.79 9.80 -4.39
C ARG A 42 5.68 9.04 -3.40
N GLN A 43 5.30 9.02 -2.11
CA GLN A 43 5.98 8.24 -1.07
C GLN A 43 5.58 6.77 -1.12
N VAL A 44 4.38 6.47 -1.66
CA VAL A 44 3.84 5.12 -1.80
C VAL A 44 3.57 4.80 -3.27
N SER A 45 4.18 3.71 -3.75
CA SER A 45 3.99 3.24 -5.12
C SER A 45 2.64 2.53 -5.26
N VAL A 46 1.85 2.95 -6.24
CA VAL A 46 0.63 2.25 -6.67
C VAL A 46 0.95 1.41 -7.89
N ARG A 47 0.74 0.11 -7.80
CA ARG A 47 0.77 -0.79 -8.96
C ARG A 47 -0.65 -1.07 -9.43
N LYS A 48 -0.92 -0.73 -10.69
CA LYS A 48 -2.16 -1.09 -11.38
C LYS A 48 -1.89 -2.35 -12.18
N LEU A 49 -2.45 -3.47 -11.73
CA LEU A 49 -2.37 -4.74 -12.45
C LEU A 49 -3.52 -4.83 -13.48
N PRO A 50 -3.28 -5.34 -14.69
CA PRO A 50 -4.31 -5.48 -15.70
C PRO A 50 -5.43 -6.41 -15.20
N GLY A 51 -6.68 -5.95 -15.29
CA GLY A 51 -7.85 -6.69 -14.79
C GLY A 51 -8.05 -6.64 -13.26
N CYS A 52 -7.25 -5.86 -12.53
CA CYS A 52 -7.25 -5.80 -11.08
C CYS A 52 -7.41 -4.39 -10.53
N ARG A 53 -7.90 -4.30 -9.30
CA ARG A 53 -7.91 -3.04 -8.56
C ARG A 53 -6.45 -2.60 -8.29
N PRO A 54 -6.18 -1.28 -8.29
CA PRO A 54 -4.86 -0.77 -7.93
C PRO A 54 -4.48 -1.21 -6.52
N VAL A 55 -3.27 -1.73 -6.39
CA VAL A 55 -2.67 -2.17 -5.13
C VAL A 55 -1.48 -1.29 -4.78
N ILE A 56 -1.19 -1.19 -3.49
CA ILE A 56 -0.03 -0.45 -2.96
C ILE A 56 0.96 -1.41 -2.30
N ARG A 57 2.23 -1.03 -2.31
CA ARG A 57 3.26 -1.73 -1.53
C ARG A 57 3.14 -1.36 -0.06
N PHE A 58 3.04 -2.36 0.81
CA PHE A 58 3.01 -2.14 2.25
C PHE A 58 4.35 -1.63 2.79
N SER A 59 5.48 -2.06 2.20
CA SER A 59 6.81 -1.60 2.59
C SER A 59 7.00 -0.08 2.40
N ASP A 60 6.45 0.49 1.32
CA ASP A 60 6.48 1.94 1.11
C ASP A 60 5.64 2.68 2.17
N VAL A 61 4.49 2.12 2.56
CA VAL A 61 3.62 2.69 3.60
C VAL A 61 4.34 2.67 4.95
N ALA A 62 4.98 1.55 5.31
CA ALA A 62 5.77 1.44 6.53
C ALA A 62 6.90 2.48 6.56
N ARG A 63 7.72 2.55 5.48
CA ARG A 63 8.81 3.53 5.37
C ARG A 63 8.31 4.97 5.50
N ALA A 64 7.17 5.28 4.88
CA ALA A 64 6.60 6.62 4.95
C ALA A 64 6.09 6.98 6.36
N ILE A 65 5.52 6.01 7.08
CA ILE A 65 5.10 6.20 8.48
C ILE A 65 6.31 6.37 9.40
N GLU A 66 7.35 5.53 9.22
CA GLU A 66 8.61 5.64 9.98
C GLU A 66 9.27 7.00 9.73
N ALA A 67 9.40 7.43 8.48
CA ALA A 67 9.94 8.75 8.14
C ALA A 67 9.11 9.90 8.77
N ALA A 68 7.77 9.78 8.75
CA ALA A 68 6.89 10.76 9.38
C ALA A 68 6.97 10.77 10.91
N THR A 69 7.35 9.65 11.53
CA THR A 69 7.48 9.50 12.98
C THR A 69 8.86 9.92 13.46
N GLN A 70 9.91 9.57 12.71
CA GLN A 70 11.30 9.97 12.98
C GLN A 70 11.52 11.48 12.76
N GLY A 71 10.80 12.12 11.83
CA GLY A 71 10.89 13.57 11.60
C GLY A 71 10.17 14.46 12.63
N ARG A 72 9.50 13.88 13.65
CA ARG A 72 8.79 14.63 14.70
C ARG A 72 9.47 14.60 16.08
N VAL A 73 10.69 14.07 16.16
CA VAL A 73 11.52 14.09 17.37
C VAL A 73 12.76 14.95 17.08
N ALA A 74 12.56 16.25 16.91
CA ALA A 74 13.59 17.27 16.95
C ALA A 74 12.97 18.59 17.39
#